data_AF-A0A5C4JCE1-F1
#
_entry.id   AF-A0A5C4JCE1-F1
#
_cell.length_a   1.000
_cell.length_b   1.000
_cell.length_c   1.000
_cell.angle_alpha   90.00
_cell.angle_beta   90.00
_cell.angle_gamma   90.00
#
_symmetry.space_group_name_H-M   'P 1'
#
loop_
_entity.id
_entity.type
_entity.pdbx_description
1 polymer ?
#
loop_
_entity_poly.entity_id
_entity_poly.type
_entity_poly.pdbx_seq_one_letter_code
_entity_poly.pdbx_strand_id
1 'polypeptide(L)'
;MLDQRTLRVELEHRVARAQRAWPRGDADAGAIAVLRDFTPAAFAASAVAFAAEAAPQARAQWYAAFTRTIFLAGDPRNLSSRFRPDHLSEDGSIAWYGPGPLEHHKPLRRMLRPLQGTVDLAGLGSQHVPLTARDGAIAHLRIAVQGLTLQGYLVHVSHLLTEAVLDGLLTTVGALEIEHVPKLPDDLGPYHALRVSADPQTPDRLRAYAALSVGRRS
;
A
#
# COMPACT_ATOMS: atom_id res chain seq x y z
N MET A 1 3.68 -7.88 22.68
CA MET A 1 3.03 -7.58 21.38
C MET A 1 2.13 -6.39 21.63
N LEU A 2 1.97 -5.45 20.69
CA LEU A 2 1.02 -4.34 20.88
C LEU A 2 -0.32 -4.89 21.38
N ASP A 3 -0.86 -4.28 22.42
CA ASP A 3 -2.07 -4.78 23.07
C ASP A 3 -3.31 -4.56 22.18
N GLN A 4 -4.34 -5.39 22.37
CA GLN A 4 -5.54 -5.36 21.53
C GLN A 4 -6.34 -4.06 21.63
N ARG A 5 -6.23 -3.34 22.75
CA ARG A 5 -6.91 -2.04 22.90
C ARG A 5 -6.21 -1.00 22.01
N THR A 6 -4.88 -0.94 22.04
CA THR A 6 -4.08 -0.06 21.17
C THR A 6 -4.37 -0.35 19.69
N LEU A 7 -4.35 -1.63 19.29
CA LEU A 7 -4.65 -2.03 17.91
C LEU A 7 -6.08 -1.64 17.48
N ARG A 8 -7.06 -1.75 18.38
CA ARG A 8 -8.45 -1.37 18.09
C ARG A 8 -8.61 0.13 17.90
N VAL A 9 -7.98 0.93 18.76
CA VAL A 9 -7.97 2.40 18.63
C VAL A 9 -7.38 2.82 17.28
N GLU A 10 -6.27 2.22 16.85
CA GLU A 10 -5.66 2.52 15.55
C GLU A 10 -6.58 2.16 14.36
N LEU A 11 -7.26 1.02 14.45
CA LEU A 11 -8.23 0.63 13.42
C LEU A 11 -9.42 1.59 13.37
N GLU A 12 -9.96 1.99 14.53
CA GLU A 12 -11.05 2.96 14.65
C GLU A 12 -10.65 4.34 14.10
N HIS A 13 -9.43 4.81 14.41
CA HIS A 13 -8.89 6.05 13.86
C HIS A 13 -8.82 6.01 12.33
N ARG A 14 -8.36 4.90 11.75
CA ARG A 14 -8.35 4.70 10.30
C ARG A 14 -9.76 4.73 9.70
N VAL A 15 -10.71 4.03 10.30
CA VAL A 15 -12.12 4.04 9.87
C VAL A 15 -12.70 5.44 9.92
N ALA A 16 -12.45 6.18 11.00
CA ALA A 16 -12.92 7.54 11.15
C ALA A 16 -12.29 8.50 10.12
N ARG A 17 -11.00 8.34 9.78
CA ARG A 17 -10.37 9.11 8.69
C ARG A 17 -11.02 8.83 7.34
N ALA A 18 -11.17 7.56 6.97
CA ALA A 18 -11.79 7.16 5.71
C ALA A 18 -13.25 7.67 5.59
N GLN A 19 -14.02 7.62 6.68
CA GLN A 19 -15.41 8.12 6.69
C GLN A 19 -15.53 9.65 6.56
N ARG A 20 -14.48 10.39 6.95
CA ARG A 20 -14.42 11.85 6.78
C ARG A 20 -13.99 12.27 5.38
N ALA A 21 -13.43 11.37 4.57
CA ALA A 21 -13.11 11.67 3.19
C ALA A 21 -14.41 11.95 2.40
N TRP A 22 -14.52 13.14 1.82
CA TRP A 22 -15.68 13.61 1.07
C TRP A 22 -15.39 13.57 -0.44
N PRO A 23 -16.34 13.14 -1.30
CA PRO A 23 -17.68 12.61 -1.00
C PRO A 23 -17.61 11.20 -0.41
N ARG A 24 -18.70 10.74 0.23
CA ARG A 24 -18.84 9.31 0.57
C ARG A 24 -18.58 8.51 -0.70
N GLY A 25 -17.55 7.68 -0.68
CA GLY A 25 -17.13 6.90 -1.84
C GLY A 25 -18.25 5.99 -2.30
N ASP A 26 -18.37 5.83 -3.62
CA ASP A 26 -19.05 4.68 -4.17
C ASP A 26 -18.32 3.42 -3.69
N ALA A 27 -19.04 2.43 -3.14
CA ALA A 27 -18.45 1.19 -2.62
C ALA A 27 -17.67 0.41 -3.69
N ASP A 28 -17.90 0.75 -4.95
CA ASP A 28 -17.25 0.15 -6.12
C ASP A 28 -16.02 0.93 -6.61
N ALA A 29 -15.58 1.99 -5.93
CA ALA A 29 -14.33 2.66 -6.24
C ALA A 29 -13.10 1.84 -5.80
N GLY A 30 -12.07 1.81 -6.63
CA GLY A 30 -10.79 1.17 -6.30
C GLY A 30 -9.74 1.35 -7.39
N ALA A 31 -8.54 0.83 -7.12
CA ALA A 31 -7.45 0.77 -8.08
C ALA A 31 -7.17 -0.68 -8.50
N ILE A 32 -6.46 -0.84 -9.61
CA ILE A 32 -5.92 -2.13 -10.04
C ILE A 32 -4.43 -1.95 -10.26
N ALA A 33 -3.62 -2.82 -9.67
CA ALA A 33 -2.21 -2.95 -9.96
C ALA A 33 -1.97 -4.25 -10.74
N VAL A 34 -1.37 -4.14 -11.93
CA VAL A 34 -0.89 -5.27 -12.72
C VAL A 34 0.61 -5.38 -12.56
N LEU A 35 1.08 -6.52 -12.07
CA LEU A 35 2.49 -6.77 -11.79
C LEU A 35 3.02 -7.89 -12.70
N ARG A 36 4.12 -7.60 -13.40
CA ARG A 36 4.90 -8.61 -14.13
C ARG A 36 5.84 -9.34 -13.19
N ASP A 37 6.59 -8.55 -12.43
CA ASP A 37 7.56 -8.98 -11.44
C ASP A 37 7.24 -8.27 -10.12
N PHE A 38 7.66 -8.88 -9.01
CA PHE A 38 7.49 -8.28 -7.69
C PHE A 38 8.84 -8.15 -6.99
N THR A 39 9.20 -6.91 -6.67
CA THR A 39 10.17 -6.60 -5.62
C THR A 39 9.52 -5.63 -4.63
N PRO A 40 9.78 -5.76 -3.32
CA PRO A 40 9.24 -4.84 -2.32
C PRO A 40 9.55 -3.36 -2.62
N ALA A 41 10.79 -3.06 -3.02
CA ALA A 41 11.23 -1.71 -3.37
C ALA A 41 10.46 -1.12 -4.56
N ALA A 42 10.40 -1.83 -5.69
CA ALA A 42 9.71 -1.34 -6.88
C ALA A 42 8.21 -1.16 -6.63
N PHE A 43 7.60 -2.10 -5.88
CA PHE A 43 6.19 -2.00 -5.50
C PHE A 43 5.92 -0.79 -4.61
N ALA A 44 6.75 -0.56 -3.60
CA ALA A 44 6.59 0.57 -2.69
C ALA A 44 6.73 1.92 -3.42
N ALA A 45 7.78 2.07 -4.24
CA ALA A 45 7.97 3.26 -5.07
C ALA A 45 6.76 3.53 -5.97
N SER A 46 6.31 2.50 -6.69
CA SER A 46 5.19 2.63 -7.62
C SER A 46 3.86 2.94 -6.91
N ALA A 47 3.59 2.33 -5.75
CA ALA A 47 2.39 2.62 -4.97
C ALA A 47 2.36 4.07 -4.46
N VAL A 48 3.52 4.59 -4.01
CA VAL A 48 3.67 5.98 -3.57
C VAL A 48 3.47 6.95 -4.73
N ALA A 49 4.15 6.70 -5.86
CA ALA A 49 4.05 7.55 -7.04
C ALA A 49 2.61 7.60 -7.59
N PHE A 50 1.96 6.45 -7.74
CA PHE A 50 0.57 6.37 -8.20
C PHE A 50 -0.39 7.16 -7.28
N ALA A 51 -0.28 7.00 -5.96
CA ALA A 51 -1.10 7.76 -5.02
C ALA A 51 -0.83 9.28 -5.09
N ALA A 52 0.42 9.67 -5.31
CA ALA A 52 0.84 11.07 -5.42
C ALA A 52 0.41 11.72 -6.76
N GLU A 53 0.14 10.92 -7.79
CA GLU A 53 -0.30 11.38 -9.12
C GLU A 53 -1.83 11.39 -9.29
N ALA A 54 -2.57 10.59 -8.51
CA ALA A 54 -4.02 10.48 -8.63
C ALA A 54 -4.73 11.85 -8.55
N ALA A 55 -5.82 12.07 -9.29
CA ALA A 55 -6.55 13.34 -9.23
C ALA A 55 -7.23 13.54 -7.84
N PRO A 56 -7.38 14.78 -7.32
CA PRO A 56 -7.92 15.02 -5.98
C PRO A 56 -9.28 14.36 -5.70
N GLN A 57 -10.20 14.40 -6.67
CA GLN A 57 -11.50 13.75 -6.55
C GLN A 57 -11.38 12.22 -6.48
N ALA A 58 -10.53 11.63 -7.33
CA ALA A 58 -10.28 10.20 -7.36
C ALA A 58 -9.60 9.72 -6.08
N ARG A 59 -8.66 10.51 -5.53
CA ARG A 59 -8.04 10.27 -4.20
C ARG A 59 -9.09 10.19 -3.10
N ALA A 60 -9.99 11.17 -3.04
CA ALA A 60 -10.99 11.21 -1.98
C ALA A 60 -11.94 10.00 -2.05
N GLN A 61 -12.39 9.63 -3.25
CA GLN A 61 -13.20 8.43 -3.46
C GLN A 61 -12.46 7.15 -3.08
N TRP A 62 -11.20 7.03 -3.49
CA TRP A 62 -10.37 5.87 -3.17
C TRP A 62 -10.12 5.75 -1.67
N TYR A 63 -9.84 6.86 -1.00
CA TYR A 63 -9.62 6.88 0.44
C TYR A 63 -10.89 6.50 1.20
N ALA A 64 -12.05 7.02 0.79
CA ALA A 64 -13.35 6.63 1.34
C ALA A 64 -13.67 5.14 1.13
N ALA A 65 -13.18 4.55 0.03
CA ALA A 65 -13.21 3.11 -0.24
C ALA A 65 -12.04 2.34 0.40
N PHE A 66 -11.42 2.89 1.46
CA PHE A 66 -10.31 2.27 2.19
C PHE A 66 -9.11 1.88 1.32
N THR A 67 -8.81 2.68 0.30
CA THR A 67 -7.74 2.45 -0.67
C THR A 67 -7.79 1.04 -1.30
N ARG A 68 -9.00 0.52 -1.53
CA ARG A 68 -9.24 -0.80 -2.14
C ARG A 68 -8.44 -0.95 -3.44
N THR A 69 -7.65 -2.01 -3.52
CA THR A 69 -6.80 -2.33 -4.69
C THR A 69 -6.91 -3.80 -5.06
N ILE A 70 -7.02 -4.09 -6.35
CA ILE A 70 -6.95 -5.46 -6.90
C ILE A 70 -5.57 -5.67 -7.53
N PHE A 71 -4.86 -6.71 -7.10
CA PHE A 71 -3.56 -7.08 -7.64
C PHE A 71 -3.71 -8.22 -8.65
N LEU A 72 -3.24 -7.99 -9.88
CA LEU A 72 -3.33 -8.93 -10.99
C LEU A 72 -1.93 -9.28 -11.50
N ALA A 73 -1.74 -10.53 -11.93
CA ALA A 73 -0.52 -10.97 -12.60
C ALA A 73 -0.64 -10.72 -14.11
N GLY A 74 0.38 -10.09 -14.71
CA GLY A 74 0.45 -9.84 -16.15
C GLY A 74 1.59 -8.91 -16.53
N ASP A 75 1.92 -8.81 -17.82
CA ASP A 75 2.95 -7.88 -18.30
C ASP A 75 2.31 -6.55 -18.75
N PRO A 76 2.55 -5.42 -18.04
CA PRO A 76 2.03 -4.11 -18.43
C PRO A 76 2.31 -3.72 -19.88
N ARG A 77 3.46 -4.12 -20.42
CA ARG A 77 3.88 -3.76 -21.78
C ARG A 77 2.96 -4.39 -22.82
N ASN A 78 2.56 -5.64 -22.60
CA ASN A 78 1.63 -6.37 -23.47
C ASN A 78 0.20 -5.82 -23.41
N LEU A 79 -0.14 -5.10 -22.33
CA LEU A 79 -1.48 -4.53 -22.11
C LEU A 79 -1.63 -3.11 -22.67
N SER A 80 -0.53 -2.37 -22.79
CA SER A 80 -0.51 -0.95 -23.15
C SER A 80 -1.28 -0.59 -24.43
N SER A 81 -1.32 -1.50 -25.41
CA SER A 81 -2.06 -1.30 -26.67
C SER A 81 -3.58 -1.34 -26.53
N ARG A 82 -4.09 -1.98 -25.47
CA ARG A 82 -5.54 -2.18 -25.22
C ARG A 82 -6.03 -1.44 -23.99
N PHE A 83 -5.17 -1.28 -22.99
CA PHE A 83 -5.48 -0.65 -21.71
C PHE A 83 -4.35 0.32 -21.36
N ARG A 84 -4.60 1.61 -21.57
CA ARG A 84 -3.66 2.66 -21.16
C ARG A 84 -3.64 2.74 -19.62
N PRO A 85 -2.49 2.57 -18.97
CA PRO A 85 -2.39 2.73 -17.52
C PRO A 85 -2.42 4.21 -17.12
N ASP A 86 -2.92 4.48 -15.93
CA ASP A 86 -2.87 5.82 -15.31
C ASP A 86 -1.47 6.10 -14.76
N HIS A 87 -0.78 5.05 -14.29
CA HIS A 87 0.63 5.10 -13.90
C HIS A 87 1.36 3.84 -14.34
N LEU A 88 2.59 3.99 -14.84
CA LEU A 88 3.49 2.90 -15.17
C LEU A 88 4.81 3.13 -14.42
N SER A 89 5.28 2.12 -13.69
CA SER A 89 6.57 2.18 -13.00
C SER A 89 7.71 2.42 -14.00
N GLU A 90 8.82 3.01 -13.53
CA GLU A 90 9.96 3.36 -14.39
C GLU A 90 10.53 2.17 -15.18
N ASP A 91 10.62 1.00 -14.53
CA ASP A 91 11.05 -0.25 -15.16
C ASP A 91 9.95 -0.93 -16.01
N GLY A 92 8.73 -0.40 -15.99
CA GLY A 92 7.55 -0.92 -16.64
C GLY A 92 7.07 -2.28 -16.11
N SER A 93 7.50 -2.69 -14.91
CA SER A 93 7.08 -3.96 -14.29
C SER A 93 5.72 -3.86 -13.60
N ILE A 94 5.25 -2.66 -13.26
CA ILE A 94 4.00 -2.41 -12.55
C ILE A 94 3.18 -1.34 -13.28
N ALA A 95 1.94 -1.65 -13.62
CA ALA A 95 0.97 -0.67 -14.12
C ALA A 95 -0.20 -0.51 -13.15
N TRP A 96 -0.66 0.72 -12.96
CA TRP A 96 -1.82 1.04 -12.16
C TRP A 96 -2.93 1.61 -13.04
N TYR A 97 -4.16 1.26 -12.67
CA TYR A 97 -5.39 1.72 -13.30
C TYR A 97 -6.35 2.24 -12.22
N GLY A 98 -6.97 3.38 -12.47
CA GLY A 98 -7.78 4.13 -11.52
C GLY A 98 -6.97 5.17 -10.72
N PRO A 99 -7.36 5.50 -9.48
CA PRO A 99 -8.53 4.97 -8.80
C PRO A 99 -9.84 5.49 -9.40
N GLY A 100 -10.88 4.66 -9.41
CA GLY A 100 -12.19 4.99 -9.95
C GLY A 100 -13.16 3.80 -9.88
N PRO A 101 -14.34 3.87 -10.52
CA PRO A 101 -15.29 2.76 -10.55
C PRO A 101 -14.66 1.49 -11.14
N LEU A 102 -14.64 0.39 -10.36
CA LEU A 102 -14.00 -0.86 -10.77
C LEU A 102 -14.67 -1.52 -11.99
N GLU A 103 -15.91 -1.17 -12.31
CA GLU A 103 -16.59 -1.63 -13.53
C GLU A 103 -15.92 -1.12 -14.81
N HIS A 104 -15.29 0.06 -14.80
CA HIS A 104 -14.53 0.56 -15.95
C HIS A 104 -13.35 -0.34 -16.34
N HIS A 105 -12.85 -1.14 -15.37
CA HIS A 105 -11.74 -2.05 -15.59
C HIS A 105 -12.16 -3.53 -15.62
N LYS A 106 -13.45 -3.81 -15.78
CA LYS A 106 -13.98 -5.18 -15.88
C LYS A 106 -13.34 -6.02 -16.99
N PRO A 107 -13.09 -5.52 -18.22
CA PRO A 107 -12.42 -6.30 -19.25
C PRO A 107 -11.00 -6.72 -18.84
N LEU A 108 -10.23 -5.81 -18.24
CA LEU A 108 -8.88 -6.08 -17.73
C LEU A 108 -8.91 -7.17 -16.65
N ARG A 109 -9.81 -7.04 -15.67
CA ARG A 109 -9.98 -8.02 -14.57
C ARG A 109 -10.39 -9.41 -15.03
N ARG A 110 -11.13 -9.52 -16.14
CA ARG A 110 -11.54 -10.82 -16.70
C ARG A 110 -10.42 -11.51 -17.47
N MET A 111 -9.45 -10.76 -17.96
CA MET A 111 -8.36 -11.27 -18.79
C MET A 111 -7.19 -11.78 -17.95
N LEU A 112 -6.95 -11.16 -16.80
CA LEU A 112 -5.81 -11.47 -15.93
C LEU A 112 -6.24 -12.28 -14.70
N ARG A 113 -5.26 -12.96 -14.09
CA ARG A 113 -5.49 -13.71 -12.85
C ARG A 113 -5.12 -12.84 -11.65
N PRO A 114 -5.86 -12.95 -10.53
CA PRO A 114 -5.41 -12.40 -9.25
C PRO A 114 -4.01 -12.92 -8.91
N LEU A 115 -3.14 -12.02 -8.45
CA LEU A 115 -1.81 -12.39 -7.99
C LEU A 115 -1.91 -13.14 -6.66
N GLN A 116 -1.35 -14.35 -6.60
CA GLN A 116 -1.39 -15.23 -5.44
C GLN A 116 -0.03 -15.92 -5.30
N GLY A 117 0.35 -16.24 -4.06
CA GLY A 117 1.58 -16.97 -3.78
C GLY A 117 2.18 -16.68 -2.40
N THR A 118 3.33 -17.27 -2.16
CA THR A 118 4.22 -16.97 -1.04
C THR A 118 5.40 -16.17 -1.55
N VAL A 119 5.94 -15.29 -0.72
CA VAL A 119 7.20 -14.60 -1.00
C VAL A 119 8.14 -14.81 0.16
N ASP A 120 9.36 -15.25 -0.13
CA ASP A 120 10.41 -15.28 0.87
C ASP A 120 11.01 -13.89 1.00
N LEU A 121 10.59 -13.19 2.05
CA LEU A 121 11.09 -11.86 2.40
C LEU A 121 12.16 -11.94 3.48
N ALA A 122 12.43 -13.14 4.02
CA ALA A 122 13.46 -13.33 5.02
C ALA A 122 14.83 -13.17 4.34
N GLY A 123 15.65 -12.26 4.87
CA GLY A 123 17.02 -12.05 4.35
C GLY A 123 17.13 -11.02 3.22
N LEU A 124 16.06 -10.34 2.81
CA LEU A 124 16.13 -9.25 1.82
C LEU A 124 16.91 -8.01 2.30
N GLY A 125 17.35 -7.98 3.57
CA GLY A 125 18.02 -6.84 4.18
C GLY A 125 17.14 -5.59 4.23
N SER A 126 17.71 -4.48 4.71
CA SER A 126 17.06 -3.18 4.58
C SER A 126 17.14 -2.71 3.12
N GLN A 127 16.05 -2.19 2.59
CA GLN A 127 15.97 -1.68 1.22
C GLN A 127 15.76 -0.18 1.22
N HIS A 128 16.59 0.54 0.47
CA HIS A 128 16.46 1.98 0.26
C HIS A 128 15.69 2.27 -1.02
N VAL A 129 14.62 3.05 -0.91
CA VAL A 129 13.72 3.36 -2.02
C VAL A 129 13.67 4.88 -2.19
N PRO A 130 14.23 5.44 -3.27
CA PRO A 130 14.12 6.87 -3.53
C PRO A 130 12.67 7.24 -3.82
N LEU A 131 12.21 8.35 -3.23
CA LEU A 131 10.90 8.95 -3.49
C LEU A 131 11.09 10.30 -4.23
N THR A 132 9.99 10.91 -4.65
CA THR A 132 10.02 12.08 -5.53
C THR A 132 10.62 13.33 -4.88
N ALA A 133 10.48 13.52 -3.57
CA ALA A 133 10.95 14.73 -2.89
C ALA A 133 12.45 14.63 -2.54
N ARG A 134 13.34 14.82 -3.52
CA ARG A 134 14.80 14.53 -3.44
C ARG A 134 15.54 14.96 -2.16
N ASP A 135 15.16 16.06 -1.52
CA ASP A 135 15.81 16.54 -0.29
C ASP A 135 15.05 16.19 1.00
N GLY A 136 13.93 15.48 0.89
CA GLY A 136 13.00 15.19 1.99
C GLY A 136 13.58 14.31 3.10
N ALA A 137 12.85 14.21 4.21
CA ALA A 137 13.21 13.29 5.30
C ALA A 137 13.22 11.82 4.81
N ILE A 138 13.84 10.94 5.60
CA ILE A 138 13.75 9.48 5.39
C ILE A 138 12.59 8.94 6.24
N ALA A 139 11.69 8.20 5.59
CA ALA A 139 10.67 7.42 6.26
C ALA A 139 11.15 5.98 6.44
N HIS A 140 10.81 5.36 7.56
CA HIS A 140 11.11 3.95 7.84
C HIS A 140 9.81 3.15 7.86
N LEU A 141 9.73 2.15 6.99
CA LEU A 141 8.63 1.20 6.90
C LEU A 141 9.08 -0.16 7.43
N ARG A 142 8.56 -0.56 8.59
CA ARG A 142 8.74 -1.91 9.13
C ARG A 142 7.56 -2.78 8.78
N ILE A 143 7.81 -4.00 8.31
CA ILE A 143 6.77 -4.93 7.85
C ILE A 143 6.91 -6.28 8.55
N ALA A 144 5.86 -6.72 9.24
CA ALA A 144 5.81 -8.06 9.86
C ALA A 144 5.46 -9.12 8.81
N VAL A 145 6.42 -9.96 8.45
CA VAL A 145 6.27 -10.94 7.35
C VAL A 145 5.85 -12.34 7.78
N GLN A 146 5.89 -12.68 9.07
CA GLN A 146 5.54 -14.04 9.51
C GLN A 146 4.10 -14.41 9.16
N GLY A 147 3.92 -15.53 8.46
CA GLY A 147 2.60 -16.01 8.06
C GLY A 147 1.90 -15.13 7.02
N LEU A 148 2.64 -14.23 6.36
CA LEU A 148 2.09 -13.33 5.35
C LEU A 148 2.21 -13.95 3.95
N THR A 149 1.10 -13.99 3.23
CA THR A 149 1.11 -14.35 1.79
C THR A 149 1.56 -13.15 0.96
N LEU A 150 1.95 -13.37 -0.30
CA LEU A 150 2.26 -12.28 -1.24
C LEU A 150 1.07 -11.31 -1.37
N GLN A 151 -0.14 -11.84 -1.48
CA GLN A 151 -1.35 -11.01 -1.54
C GLN A 151 -1.53 -10.18 -0.25
N GLY A 152 -1.33 -10.80 0.92
CA GLY A 152 -1.40 -10.09 2.20
C GLY A 152 -0.37 -8.97 2.28
N TYR A 153 0.86 -9.21 1.82
CA TYR A 153 1.91 -8.21 1.73
C TYR A 153 1.47 -7.01 0.87
N LEU A 154 1.05 -7.27 -0.37
CA LEU A 154 0.63 -6.24 -1.31
C LEU A 154 -0.52 -5.40 -0.75
N VAL A 155 -1.52 -6.05 -0.16
CA VAL A 155 -2.66 -5.39 0.48
C VAL A 155 -2.19 -4.49 1.63
N HIS A 156 -1.46 -5.02 2.61
CA HIS A 156 -1.10 -4.24 3.79
C HIS A 156 -0.15 -3.08 3.48
N VAL A 157 0.84 -3.32 2.63
CA VAL A 157 1.82 -2.29 2.24
C VAL A 157 1.17 -1.24 1.34
N SER A 158 0.35 -1.64 0.36
CA SER A 158 -0.37 -0.68 -0.49
C SER A 158 -1.27 0.20 0.35
N HIS A 159 -2.10 -0.35 1.24
CA HIS A 159 -2.97 0.46 2.09
C HIS A 159 -2.18 1.46 2.93
N LEU A 160 -1.10 1.02 3.58
CA LEU A 160 -0.32 1.90 4.45
C LEU A 160 0.36 3.04 3.66
N LEU A 161 1.01 2.71 2.55
CA LEU A 161 1.74 3.69 1.74
C LEU A 161 0.79 4.67 1.03
N THR A 162 -0.30 4.16 0.46
CA THR A 162 -1.28 5.01 -0.22
C THR A 162 -1.95 5.95 0.77
N GLU A 163 -2.45 5.45 1.90
CA GLU A 163 -3.04 6.30 2.95
C GLU A 163 -2.04 7.31 3.49
N ALA A 164 -0.77 6.94 3.69
CA ALA A 164 0.26 7.87 4.13
C ALA A 164 0.54 8.98 3.10
N VAL A 165 0.46 8.70 1.80
CA VAL A 165 0.52 9.74 0.76
C VAL A 165 -0.71 10.64 0.81
N LEU A 166 -1.91 10.04 0.93
CA LEU A 166 -3.18 10.78 0.95
C LEU A 166 -3.34 11.65 2.21
N ASP A 167 -2.78 11.22 3.34
CA ASP A 167 -2.69 12.00 4.59
C ASP A 167 -1.55 13.05 4.53
N GLY A 168 -0.76 13.11 3.44
CA GLY A 168 0.32 14.06 3.25
C GLY A 168 1.63 13.72 3.97
N LEU A 169 1.72 12.54 4.60
CA LEU A 169 2.92 12.11 5.34
C LEU A 169 4.10 11.85 4.40
N LEU A 170 3.87 11.15 3.29
CA LEU A 170 4.93 10.76 2.35
C LEU A 170 5.17 11.75 1.21
N THR A 171 4.40 12.85 1.12
CA THR A 171 4.55 13.84 0.04
C THR A 171 5.80 14.72 0.21
N THR A 172 6.39 14.74 1.40
CA THR A 172 7.58 15.54 1.75
C THR A 172 8.81 14.70 2.06
N VAL A 173 8.71 13.39 1.89
CA VAL A 173 9.75 12.40 2.21
C VAL A 173 10.55 12.10 0.94
N GLY A 174 11.88 12.09 1.07
CA GLY A 174 12.79 11.88 -0.06
C GLY A 174 13.20 10.44 -0.27
N ALA A 175 13.11 9.61 0.77
CA ALA A 175 13.35 8.18 0.65
C ALA A 175 12.55 7.38 1.67
N LEU A 176 12.30 6.13 1.32
CA LEU A 176 11.71 5.12 2.19
C LEU A 176 12.74 4.01 2.44
N GLU A 177 13.03 3.74 3.70
CA GLU A 177 13.76 2.56 4.13
C GLU A 177 12.78 1.47 4.51
N ILE A 178 12.89 0.30 3.88
CA ILE A 178 12.00 -0.83 4.12
C ILE A 178 12.76 -1.90 4.90
N GLU A 179 12.21 -2.28 6.04
CA GLU A 179 12.73 -3.33 6.90
C GLU A 179 11.67 -4.43 7.06
N HIS A 180 12.01 -5.65 6.64
CA HIS A 180 11.18 -6.83 6.87
C HIS A 180 11.60 -7.53 8.16
N VAL A 181 10.67 -7.62 9.12
CA VAL A 181 10.88 -8.29 10.41
C VAL A 181 9.91 -9.46 10.55
N PRO A 182 10.26 -10.55 11.28
CA PRO A 182 9.32 -11.64 11.50
C PRO A 182 8.02 -11.16 12.15
N LYS A 183 8.15 -10.34 13.21
CA LYS A 183 7.06 -9.67 13.91
C LYS A 183 7.49 -8.24 14.23
N LEU A 184 6.54 -7.31 14.27
CA LEU A 184 6.79 -5.97 14.80
C LEU A 184 7.11 -6.06 16.30
N PRO A 185 8.09 -5.29 16.81
CA PRO A 185 8.40 -5.27 18.22
C PRO A 185 7.25 -4.71 19.05
N ASP A 186 7.24 -5.07 20.33
CA ASP A 186 6.22 -4.66 21.29
C ASP A 186 6.28 -3.16 21.56
N ASP A 187 7.51 -2.66 21.64
CA ASP A 187 7.83 -1.24 21.64
C ASP A 187 8.28 -0.85 20.22
N LEU A 188 7.36 -0.24 19.47
CA LEU A 188 7.63 0.29 18.14
C LEU A 188 8.42 1.61 18.18
N GLY A 189 8.53 2.24 19.36
CA GLY A 189 8.85 3.66 19.45
C GLY A 189 7.77 4.55 18.79
N PRO A 190 8.09 5.82 18.50
CA PRO A 190 7.16 6.72 17.82
C PRO A 190 6.91 6.28 16.38
N TYR A 191 5.64 6.08 16.03
CA TYR A 191 5.18 5.84 14.66
C TYR A 191 4.19 6.93 14.23
N HIS A 192 4.09 7.13 12.92
CA HIS A 192 3.15 8.08 12.31
C HIS A 192 1.94 7.38 11.70
N ALA A 193 2.10 6.13 11.24
CA ALA A 193 1.00 5.32 10.75
C ALA A 193 1.22 3.83 11.07
N LEU A 194 0.13 3.12 11.38
CA LEU A 194 0.13 1.69 11.69
C LEU A 194 -0.92 0.96 10.88
N ARG A 195 -0.54 -0.11 10.18
CA ARG A 195 -1.47 -0.98 9.46
C ARG A 195 -1.95 -2.10 10.36
N VAL A 196 -3.18 -1.97 10.86
CA VAL A 196 -3.85 -3.00 11.68
C VAL A 196 -4.97 -3.67 10.88
N SER A 197 -5.09 -4.99 10.97
CA SER A 197 -6.22 -5.76 10.44
C SER A 197 -6.47 -7.01 11.27
N ALA A 198 -7.57 -7.73 10.99
CA ALA A 198 -7.82 -9.03 11.61
C ALA A 198 -6.69 -10.01 11.26
N ASP A 199 -6.34 -10.88 12.20
CA ASP A 199 -5.40 -11.96 11.98
C ASP A 199 -6.13 -13.15 11.34
N PRO A 200 -5.80 -13.56 10.11
CA PRO A 200 -6.46 -14.71 9.47
C PRO A 200 -6.24 -16.03 10.23
N GLN A 201 -5.18 -16.12 11.06
CA GLN A 201 -4.92 -17.30 11.89
C GLN A 201 -5.66 -17.26 13.23
N THR A 202 -6.03 -16.06 13.70
CA THR A 202 -6.83 -15.86 14.92
C THR A 202 -7.87 -14.77 14.68
N PRO A 203 -8.99 -15.07 14.00
CA PRO A 203 -9.93 -14.07 13.47
C PRO A 203 -10.49 -13.08 14.50
N ASP A 204 -10.58 -13.48 15.77
CA ASP A 204 -11.04 -12.63 16.87
C ASP A 204 -9.98 -11.65 17.38
N ARG A 205 -8.78 -11.68 16.80
CA ARG A 205 -7.64 -10.82 17.19
C ARG A 205 -7.23 -9.90 16.06
N LEU A 206 -6.81 -8.71 16.46
CA LEU A 206 -6.14 -7.76 15.58
C LEU A 206 -4.64 -8.02 15.58
N ARG A 207 -4.01 -7.73 14.43
CA ARG A 207 -2.57 -7.78 14.22
C ARG A 207 -2.10 -6.52 13.50
N ALA A 208 -0.96 -5.99 13.95
CA ALA A 208 -0.22 -4.98 13.20
C ALA A 208 0.68 -5.65 12.15
N TYR A 209 0.53 -5.24 10.90
CA TYR A 209 1.25 -5.79 9.75
C TYR A 209 2.39 -4.91 9.27
N ALA A 210 2.26 -3.60 9.44
CA ALA A 210 3.32 -2.66 9.09
C ALA A 210 3.22 -1.38 9.93
N ALA A 211 4.36 -0.74 10.17
CA ALA A 211 4.47 0.54 10.87
C ALA A 211 5.33 1.49 10.04
N LEU A 212 4.92 2.74 9.97
CA LEU A 212 5.62 3.81 9.25
C LEU A 212 6.00 4.91 10.23
N SER A 213 7.26 5.31 10.23
CA SER A 213 7.77 6.48 10.95
C SER A 213 8.52 7.40 10.00
N VAL A 214 8.62 8.68 10.33
CA VAL A 214 9.43 9.66 9.58
C VAL A 214 10.46 10.22 10.54
N GLY A 215 11.75 10.08 10.19
CA GLY A 215 12.84 10.68 10.94
C GLY A 215 12.78 12.20 10.83
N ARG A 216 13.16 12.93 11.89
CA ARG A 216 13.44 14.36 11.73
C ARG A 216 14.68 14.51 10.87
N ARG A 217 14.69 15.48 9.94
CA ARG A 217 15.94 15.93 9.30
C ARG A 217 16.90 16.31 10.43
N SER A 218 18.02 15.60 10.54
CA SER A 218 19.16 15.98 11.38
C SER A 218 19.83 17.23 10.85
#